data_AF-A0A959CQY7-F1
#
_entry.id   AF-A0A959CQY7-F1
#
_cell.length_a   1.000
_cell.length_b   1.000
_cell.length_c   1.000
_cell.angle_alpha   90.00
_cell.angle_beta   90.00
_cell.angle_gamma   90.00
#
_symmetry.space_group_name_H-M   'P 1'
#
loop_
_entity.id
_entity.type
_entity.pdbx_description
1 polymer ?
#
loop_
_entity_poly.entity_id
_entity_poly.type
_entity_poly.pdbx_seq_one_letter_code
_entity_poly.pdbx_strand_id
1 'polypeptide(L)'
;MKLLIIRFSSIGDIVLTTPVVRGLKQQLGAEVHYLTKQGFRGIVDANPHVDKVYAIEKKVSEAMGELKRERYDYVIDLHHNLRSARV
;
A
#
# COMPACT_ATOMS: atom_id res chain seq x y z
N MET A 1 3.25 -6.43 13.91
CA MET A 1 3.47 -6.97 12.55
C MET A 1 3.24 -5.86 11.56
N LYS A 2 4.21 -5.57 10.69
CA LYS A 2 4.17 -4.48 9.73
C LYS A 2 3.99 -5.01 8.30
N LEU A 3 2.95 -4.52 7.63
CA LEU A 3 2.51 -5.02 6.32
C LEU A 3 2.56 -3.89 5.29
N LEU A 4 3.03 -4.19 4.09
CA LEU A 4 2.93 -3.30 2.94
C LEU A 4 1.88 -3.82 1.96
N ILE A 5 0.87 -3.01 1.65
CA ILE A 5 -0.08 -3.29 0.56
C ILE A 5 0.34 -2.52 -0.68
N ILE A 6 0.28 -3.16 -1.85
CA ILE A 6 0.59 -2.52 -3.13
C ILE A 6 -0.66 -2.50 -4.02
N ARG A 7 -1.11 -1.30 -4.42
CA ARG A 7 -2.10 -1.11 -5.48
C ARG A 7 -1.94 0.28 -6.12
N PHE A 8 -1.56 0.30 -7.39
CA PHE A 8 -1.26 1.56 -8.08
C PHE A 8 -2.44 2.24 -8.78
N SER A 9 -3.44 1.48 -9.22
CA SER A 9 -4.59 1.94 -10.03
C SER A 9 -5.55 0.77 -10.27
N SER A 10 -6.78 0.96 -10.73
CA SER A 10 -7.52 2.22 -10.89
C SER A 10 -8.29 2.57 -9.61
N ILE A 11 -9.03 3.69 -9.60
CA ILE A 11 -9.79 4.15 -8.42
C ILE A 11 -10.69 3.04 -7.83
N GLY A 12 -11.46 2.35 -8.68
CA GLY A 12 -12.35 1.27 -8.25
C GLY A 12 -11.59 0.17 -7.52
N ASP A 13 -10.46 -0.26 -8.07
CA ASP A 13 -9.65 -1.31 -7.44
C ASP A 13 -9.05 -0.88 -6.11
N ILE A 14 -8.61 0.38 -6.01
CA ILE A 14 -8.08 0.93 -4.75
C ILE A 14 -9.17 0.92 -3.68
N VAL A 15 -10.38 1.38 -3.99
CA VAL A 15 -11.51 1.32 -3.07
C VAL A 15 -11.83 -0.11 -2.67
N LEU A 16 -11.80 -1.05 -3.62
CA LEU A 16 -12.04 -2.48 -3.39
C LEU A 16 -10.97 -3.15 -2.51
N THR A 17 -9.80 -2.53 -2.29
CA THR A 17 -8.82 -3.03 -1.30
C THR A 17 -9.18 -2.70 0.15
N THR A 18 -10.13 -1.78 0.39
CA THR A 18 -10.49 -1.30 1.74
C THR A 18 -10.88 -2.43 2.72
N PRO A 19 -11.67 -3.44 2.34
CA PRO A 19 -11.99 -4.55 3.24
C PRO A 19 -10.76 -5.36 3.66
N VAL A 20 -9.77 -5.52 2.77
CA VAL A 20 -8.50 -6.20 3.08
C VAL A 20 -7.72 -5.40 4.11
N VAL A 21 -7.53 -4.10 3.88
CA VAL A 21 -6.86 -3.18 4.82
C VAL A 21 -7.52 -3.26 6.20
N ARG A 22 -8.85 -3.14 6.27
CA ARG A 22 -9.61 -3.20 7.52
C ARG A 22 -9.44 -4.54 8.22
N GLY A 23 -9.51 -5.66 7.50
CA GLY A 23 -9.32 -6.99 8.05
C GLY A 23 -7.94 -7.15 8.69
N LEU A 24 -6.88 -6.76 7.98
CA LEU A 24 -5.51 -6.81 8.49
C LEU A 24 -5.34 -5.96 9.76
N LYS A 25 -5.92 -4.76 9.78
CA LYS A 25 -5.86 -3.87 10.93
C LYS A 25 -6.60 -4.43 12.15
N GLN A 26 -7.85 -4.88 11.96
CA GLN A 26 -8.73 -5.27 13.07
C GLN A 26 -8.47 -6.68 13.58
N GLN A 27 -8.14 -7.64 12.70
CA GLN A 27 -7.97 -9.04 13.09
C GLN A 27 -6.56 -9.36 13.54
N LEU A 28 -5.55 -8.68 12.97
CA LEU A 28 -4.14 -8.97 13.25
C LEU A 28 -3.46 -7.85 14.05
N GLY A 29 -4.15 -6.73 14.31
CA GLY A 29 -3.55 -5.56 14.95
C GLY A 29 -2.35 -5.00 14.17
N ALA A 30 -2.34 -5.18 12.84
CA ALA A 30 -1.18 -4.88 12.02
C ALA A 30 -0.96 -3.36 11.85
N GLU A 31 0.31 -2.98 11.69
CA GLU A 31 0.69 -1.68 11.13
C GLU A 31 0.63 -1.80 9.61
N VAL A 32 -0.30 -1.11 8.97
CA VAL A 32 -0.62 -1.25 7.55
C VAL A 32 -0.11 -0.03 6.80
N HIS A 33 0.92 -0.24 5.99
CA HIS A 33 1.39 0.74 5.02
C HIS A 33 0.83 0.44 3.64
N TYR A 34 0.66 1.48 2.83
CA TYR A 34 0.07 1.36 1.51
C TYR A 34 0.93 2.07 0.47
N LEU A 35 1.23 1.40 -0.64
CA LEU A 35 1.94 1.96 -1.78
C LEU A 35 1.00 2.11 -2.98
N THR A 36 0.85 3.35 -3.45
CA THR A 36 -0.01 3.71 -4.58
C THR A 36 0.62 4.79 -5.48
N LYS A 37 -0.10 5.26 -6.50
CA LYS A 37 0.31 6.44 -7.29
C LYS A 37 -0.20 7.73 -6.65
N GLN A 38 0.53 8.83 -6.84
CA GLN A 38 0.19 10.15 -6.29
C GLN A 38 -1.27 10.57 -6.55
N GLY A 39 -1.78 10.35 -7.77
CA GLY A 39 -3.17 10.70 -8.12
C GLY A 39 -4.26 9.99 -7.30
N PHE A 40 -3.94 8.88 -6.62
CA PHE A 40 -4.88 8.15 -5.76
C PHE A 40 -4.59 8.27 -4.27
N ARG A 41 -3.52 9.00 -3.88
CA ARG A 41 -3.10 9.14 -2.50
C ARG A 41 -4.24 9.60 -1.58
N GLY A 42 -4.99 10.62 -1.99
CA GLY A 42 -6.07 11.17 -1.17
C GLY A 42 -7.17 10.17 -0.82
N ILE A 43 -7.40 9.15 -1.65
CA ILE A 43 -8.38 8.09 -1.39
C ILE A 43 -7.88 7.15 -0.29
N VAL A 44 -6.58 6.85 -0.32
CA VAL A 44 -5.96 5.95 0.64
C VAL A 44 -5.75 6.66 1.99
N ASP A 45 -5.31 7.91 1.97
CA ASP A 45 -5.13 8.74 3.18
C ASP A 45 -6.46 8.90 3.97
N ALA A 46 -7.61 8.82 3.29
CA ALA A 46 -8.93 8.88 3.94
C ALA A 46 -9.33 7.56 4.65
N ASN A 47 -8.57 6.47 4.49
CA ASN A 47 -8.87 5.20 5.14
C ASN A 47 -8.25 5.15 6.55
N PRO A 48 -9.07 5.12 7.63
CA PRO A 48 -8.55 5.15 9.01
C PRO A 48 -7.78 3.89 9.43
N HIS A 49 -7.76 2.86 8.58
CA HIS A 49 -7.04 1.61 8.83
C HIS A 49 -5.66 1.57 8.17
N VAL A 50 -5.25 2.64 7.48
CA VAL A 50 -3.90 2.79 6.90
C VAL A 50 -3.08 3.71 7.79
N ASP A 51 -1.91 3.24 8.22
CA ASP A 51 -1.01 3.99 9.10
C ASP A 51 -0.06 4.92 8.32
N LYS A 52 0.31 4.53 7.10
CA LYS A 52 1.21 5.31 6.25
C LYS A 52 0.96 5.06 4.77
N VAL A 53 0.94 6.14 3.98
CA VAL A 53 0.81 6.08 2.53
C VAL A 53 2.10 6.52 1.85
N TYR A 54 2.64 5.63 1.03
CA TYR A 54 3.68 5.91 0.07
C TYR A 54 3.03 6.12 -1.29
N ALA A 55 3.36 7.24 -1.92
CA ALA A 55 2.84 7.58 -3.22
C ALA A 55 3.99 7.87 -4.18
N ILE A 56 3.93 7.25 -5.36
CA ILE A 56 4.91 7.44 -6.43
C ILE A 56 4.29 8.19 -7.60
N GLU A 57 5.10 8.97 -8.30
CA GLU A 57 4.68 9.66 -9.52
C GLU A 57 4.89 8.74 -10.73
N LYS A 58 6.12 8.28 -10.94
CA LYS A 58 6.50 7.58 -12.18
C LYS A 58 7.08 6.19 -11.94
N LYS A 59 7.97 6.04 -10.95
CA LYS A 59 8.76 4.84 -10.73
C LYS A 59 8.69 4.41 -9.26
N VAL A 60 8.64 3.10 -9.05
CA VAL A 60 8.68 2.50 -7.70
C VAL A 60 9.94 2.89 -6.94
N SER A 61 11.06 3.08 -7.65
CA SER A 61 12.35 3.50 -7.08
C SER A 61 12.29 4.77 -6.24
N GLU A 62 11.29 5.63 -6.47
CA GLU A 62 11.05 6.85 -5.69
C GLU A 62 10.79 6.54 -4.21
N ALA A 63 10.13 5.42 -3.91
CA ALA A 63 9.80 5.02 -2.53
C ALA A 63 10.76 3.95 -1.96
N MET A 64 11.58 3.28 -2.78
CA MET A 64 12.34 2.10 -2.36
C MET A 64 13.28 2.32 -1.18
N GLY A 65 13.89 3.50 -1.09
CA GLY A 65 14.77 3.83 0.04
C GLY A 65 14.03 3.85 1.37
N GLU A 66 12.82 4.42 1.40
CA GLU A 66 11.96 4.46 2.58
C GLU A 66 11.37 3.08 2.88
N LEU A 67 10.84 2.40 1.86
CA LEU A 67 10.25 1.07 2.03
C LEU A 67 11.25 0.06 2.63
N LYS A 68 12.51 0.08 2.19
CA LYS A 68 13.56 -0.80 2.74
C LYS A 68 13.89 -0.50 4.21
N ARG A 69 13.73 0.75 4.66
CA ARG A 69 13.96 1.13 6.06
C ARG A 69 12.87 0.63 7.00
N GLU A 70 11.66 0.40 6.49
CA GLU A 70 10.51 0.00 7.29
C GLU A 70 10.59 -1.42 7.83
N ARG A 71 11.36 -2.30 7.17
CA ARG A 71 11.53 -3.73 7.52
C ARG A 71 10.19 -4.46 7.66
N TYR A 72 9.45 -4.56 6.56
CA TYR A 72 8.15 -5.23 6.53
C TYR A 72 8.27 -6.73 6.80
N ASP A 73 7.30 -7.26 7.54
CA ASP A 73 7.14 -8.71 7.73
C ASP A 73 6.56 -9.36 6.46
N TYR A 74 5.62 -8.67 5.81
CA TYR A 74 5.00 -9.14 4.57
C TYR A 74 4.72 -8.00 3.59
N VAL A 75 4.82 -8.33 2.30
CA VAL A 75 4.38 -7.50 1.19
C VAL A 75 3.19 -8.20 0.52
N ILE A 76 2.07 -7.49 0.43
CA ILE A 76 0.81 -7.97 -0.12
C ILE A 76 0.57 -7.23 -1.44
N ASP A 77 0.94 -7.87 -2.54
CA ASP A 77 0.76 -7.31 -3.88
C ASP A 77 -0.66 -7.57 -4.42
N LEU A 78 -1.54 -6.58 -4.23
CA LEU A 78 -2.92 -6.60 -4.77
C LEU A 78 -3.00 -5.99 -6.18
N HIS A 79 -1.86 -5.65 -6.79
CA HIS A 79 -1.78 -5.16 -8.16
C HIS A 79 -1.35 -6.24 -9.15
N HIS A 80 -0.41 -7.08 -8.74
CA HIS A 80 0.04 -8.29 -9.41
C HIS A 80 0.43 -8.08 -10.88
N ASN A 81 1.43 -7.21 -11.12
CA ASN A 81 2.03 -7.03 -12.43
C ASN A 81 3.55 -6.75 -12.37
N LEU A 82 4.18 -6.62 -13.54
CA LEU A 82 5.62 -6.34 -13.65
C LEU A 82 6.08 -5.08 -12.92
N ARG A 83 5.19 -4.09 -12.74
CA ARG A 83 5.53 -2.86 -12.03
C ARG A 83 5.53 -3.08 -10.52
N SER A 84 4.54 -3.80 -9.98
CA SER A 84 4.45 -4.09 -8.54
C SER A 84 5.46 -5.14 -8.08
N ALA A 85 5.83 -6.08 -8.95
CA ALA A 85 6.88 -7.08 -8.70
C ALA A 85 8.30 -6.49 -8.49
N ARG A 86 8.47 -5.18 -8.63
CA ARG A 86 9.75 -4.47 -8.42
C ARG A 86 9.91 -3.90 -7.01
N VAL A 87 8.87 -4.02 -6.18
CA VAL A 87 8.84 -3.62 -4.77
C VAL A 87 9.43 -4.76 -3.94
#